data_AF-A0A926KSM6-F1
#
_entry.id   AF-A0A926KSM6-F1
#
_cell.length_a   1.000
_cell.length_b   1.000
_cell.length_c   1.000
_cell.angle_alpha   90.00
_cell.angle_beta   90.00
_cell.angle_gamma   90.00
#
_symmetry.space_group_name_H-M   'P 1'
#
loop_
_entity.id
_entity.type
_entity.pdbx_description
1 polymer ?
#
loop_
_entity_poly.entity_id
_entity_poly.type
_entity_poly.pdbx_seq_one_letter_code
_entity_poly.pdbx_strand_id
1 'polypeptide(L)'
;MGMLKSAGLVKIKPGIAGAELARGLSDITLFDVYKAVNVVNENELFSIHENPNPDCPVGKQLQETIEPIFILAQSALEKVLQGVTIEDVVNNLYKR
;
A
#
# COMPACT_ATOMS: atom_id res chain seq x y z
N MET A 1 6.18 -8.51 11.36
CA MET A 1 7.63 -8.17 11.28
C MET A 1 8.38 -8.83 10.13
N GLY A 2 8.13 -10.11 9.80
CA GLY A 2 8.80 -10.77 8.66
C GLY A 2 8.64 -10.04 7.33
N MET A 3 7.44 -9.49 7.06
CA MET A 3 7.14 -8.67 5.89
C MET A 3 7.99 -7.39 5.82
N LEU A 4 8.01 -6.60 6.89
CA LEU A 4 8.84 -5.39 6.96
C LEU A 4 10.34 -5.69 6.83
N LYS A 5 10.82 -6.84 7.35
CA LYS A 5 12.20 -7.30 7.17
C LYS A 5 12.48 -7.63 5.70
N SER A 6 11.56 -8.34 5.06
CA SER A 6 11.68 -8.75 3.65
C SER A 6 11.65 -7.54 2.71
N ALA A 7 10.88 -6.51 3.07
CA ALA A 7 10.86 -5.21 2.38
C ALA A 7 12.05 -4.30 2.75
N GLY A 8 12.99 -4.75 3.58
CA GLY A 8 14.17 -3.98 3.96
C GLY A 8 13.87 -2.74 4.80
N LEU A 9 12.73 -2.68 5.50
CA LEU A 9 12.35 -1.56 6.36
C LEU A 9 12.86 -1.71 7.79
N VAL A 10 13.04 -2.96 8.24
CA VAL A 10 13.59 -3.27 9.56
C VAL A 10 14.67 -4.35 9.49
N LYS A 11 15.61 -4.32 10.42
CA LYS A 11 16.64 -5.33 10.67
C LYS A 11 16.24 -6.16 11.88
N ILE A 12 16.37 -7.47 11.76
CA ILE A 12 16.12 -8.43 12.84
C ILE A 12 17.32 -9.37 12.92
N LYS A 13 17.97 -9.42 14.09
CA LYS A 13 19.11 -10.29 14.36
C LYS A 13 18.62 -11.55 15.08
N PRO A 14 18.88 -12.76 14.54
CA PRO A 14 18.52 -14.01 15.22
C PRO A 14 19.14 -14.07 16.62
N GLY A 15 18.35 -14.52 17.61
CA GLY A 15 18.81 -14.62 19.01
C GLY A 15 18.84 -13.30 19.77
N ILE A 16 18.52 -12.16 19.15
CA ILE A 16 18.39 -10.86 19.81
C ILE A 16 16.93 -10.43 19.75
N ALA A 17 16.36 -10.05 20.89
CA ALA A 17 14.99 -9.56 20.98
C ALA A 17 14.86 -8.18 20.32
N GLY A 18 13.79 -7.99 19.56
CA GLY A 18 13.43 -6.70 18.96
C GLY A 18 13.79 -6.56 17.48
N ALA A 19 13.64 -5.33 16.98
CA ALA A 19 13.94 -4.95 15.61
C ALA A 19 14.49 -3.52 15.60
N GLU A 20 15.37 -3.24 14.65
CA GLU A 20 15.94 -1.91 14.41
C GLU A 20 15.47 -1.40 13.05
N LEU A 21 15.36 -0.08 12.88
CA LEU A 21 15.10 0.50 11.56
C LEU A 21 16.26 0.20 10.61
N ALA A 22 15.94 -0.13 9.37
CA ALA A 22 16.96 -0.43 8.37
C ALA A 22 17.58 0.84 7.75
N ARG A 23 16.81 1.94 7.70
CA ARG A 23 17.14 3.27 7.18
C ARG A 23 16.44 4.36 8.02
N GLY A 24 16.70 5.64 7.76
CA GLY A 24 16.15 6.76 8.54
C GLY A 24 14.63 6.86 8.44
N LEU A 25 13.99 7.47 9.44
CA LEU A 25 12.53 7.70 9.45
C LEU A 25 12.07 8.56 8.27
N SER A 26 12.88 9.56 7.90
CA SER A 26 12.69 10.44 6.75
C SER A 26 12.81 9.72 5.40
N ASP A 27 13.43 8.54 5.37
CA ASP A 27 13.65 7.75 4.15
C ASP A 27 12.56 6.68 3.93
N ILE A 28 11.64 6.53 4.88
CA ILE A 28 10.57 5.54 4.82
C ILE A 28 9.25 6.28 4.61
N THR A 29 8.64 6.08 3.46
CA THR A 29 7.30 6.60 3.16
C THR A 29 6.23 5.68 3.73
N LEU A 30 5.01 6.19 3.94
CA LEU A 30 3.86 5.35 4.23
C LEU A 30 3.55 4.39 3.07
N PHE A 31 3.89 4.76 1.84
CA PHE A 31 3.78 3.87 0.69
C PHE A 31 4.70 2.65 0.79
N ASP A 32 5.93 2.83 1.30
CA ASP A 32 6.84 1.72 1.53
C ASP A 32 6.26 0.72 2.54
N VAL A 33 5.66 1.22 3.62
CA VAL A 33 4.99 0.37 4.62
C VAL A 33 3.76 -0.30 4.03
N TYR A 34 2.93 0.45 3.30
CA TYR A 34 1.73 -0.04 2.60
C TYR A 34 2.05 -1.22 1.68
N LYS A 35 3.10 -1.10 0.86
CA LYS A 35 3.57 -2.20 0.00
C LYS A 35 4.20 -3.34 0.79
N ALA A 36 4.98 -3.03 1.83
CA ALA A 36 5.68 -4.05 2.60
C ALA A 36 4.74 -5.03 3.28
N VAL A 37 3.56 -4.59 3.72
CA VAL A 37 2.59 -5.44 4.42
C VAL A 37 1.56 -6.10 3.49
N ASN A 38 1.83 -6.15 2.18
CA ASN A 38 0.99 -6.77 1.15
C ASN A 38 -0.49 -6.42 1.31
N VAL A 39 -0.80 -5.14 1.60
CA VAL A 39 -2.21 -4.72 1.75
C VAL A 39 -2.93 -4.89 0.42
N VAL A 40 -2.23 -4.63 -0.69
CA VAL A 40 -2.76 -4.77 -2.07
C VAL A 40 -1.60 -4.96 -3.06
N ASN A 41 -1.77 -5.80 -4.08
CA ASN A 41 -0.89 -5.82 -5.25
C ASN A 41 -1.20 -4.62 -6.19
N GLU A 42 -0.36 -4.43 -7.21
CA GLU A 42 -0.57 -3.38 -8.21
C GLU A 42 -1.94 -3.55 -8.91
N ASN A 43 -2.74 -2.48 -8.95
CA ASN A 43 -4.10 -2.44 -9.51
C ASN A 43 -5.17 -3.33 -8.84
N GLU A 44 -4.90 -3.92 -7.66
CA GLU A 44 -5.86 -4.82 -6.99
C GLU A 44 -6.58 -4.17 -5.80
N LEU A 45 -6.51 -2.84 -5.63
CA LEU A 45 -7.12 -2.16 -4.47
C LEU A 45 -8.63 -2.33 -4.46
N PHE A 46 -9.20 -2.39 -5.66
CA PHE A 46 -10.61 -2.62 -5.88
C PHE A 46 -10.79 -3.93 -6.63
N SER A 47 -11.46 -4.89 -6.01
CA SER A 47 -11.80 -6.14 -6.68
C SER A 47 -12.91 -5.91 -7.71
N ILE A 48 -12.67 -6.32 -8.95
CA ILE A 48 -13.69 -6.34 -10.02
C ILE A 48 -14.10 -7.79 -10.24
N HIS A 49 -15.39 -8.03 -10.48
CA HIS A 49 -15.89 -9.37 -10.77
C HIS A 49 -15.49 -9.82 -12.18
N GLU A 50 -14.74 -10.92 -12.27
CA GLU A 50 -14.20 -11.44 -13.54
C GLU A 50 -15.24 -12.08 -14.47
N ASN A 51 -16.44 -12.40 -13.97
CA ASN A 51 -17.49 -13.10 -14.74
C ASN A 51 -18.81 -12.31 -14.74
N PRO A 52 -18.89 -11.18 -15.47
CA PRO A 52 -20.17 -10.52 -15.68
C PRO A 52 -21.11 -11.40 -16.51
N ASN A 53 -22.42 -11.32 -16.23
CA ASN A 53 -23.43 -11.97 -17.06
C ASN A 53 -23.37 -11.39 -18.50
N PRO A 54 -23.08 -12.19 -19.54
CA PRO A 54 -22.96 -11.70 -20.92
C PRO A 54 -24.29 -11.17 -21.49
N ASP A 55 -25.42 -11.66 -20.98
CA ASP A 55 -26.75 -11.21 -21.40
C ASP A 55 -27.17 -9.90 -20.72
N CYS A 56 -26.43 -9.46 -19.70
CA CYS A 56 -26.69 -8.20 -19.02
C CYS A 56 -26.00 -7.05 -19.79
N PRO A 57 -26.75 -6.11 -20.40
CA PRO A 57 -26.15 -5.02 -21.18
C PRO A 57 -25.26 -4.11 -20.33
N VAL A 58 -25.55 -3.97 -19.03
CA VAL A 58 -24.74 -3.21 -18.07
C VAL A 58 -23.53 -4.03 -17.61
N GLY A 59 -23.78 -5.28 -17.19
CA GLY A 59 -22.74 -6.13 -16.60
C GLY A 59 -21.58 -6.38 -17.55
N LYS A 60 -21.86 -6.66 -18.83
CA LYS A 60 -20.84 -6.94 -19.85
C LYS A 60 -19.91 -5.77 -20.17
N GLN A 61 -20.28 -4.53 -19.79
CA GLN A 61 -19.49 -3.31 -20.01
C GLN A 61 -18.94 -2.70 -18.71
N LEU A 62 -19.42 -3.15 -17.55
CA LEU A 62 -19.13 -2.51 -16.27
C LEU A 62 -17.64 -2.53 -15.95
N GLN A 63 -16.96 -3.66 -16.19
CA GLN A 63 -15.53 -3.81 -15.92
C GLN A 63 -14.70 -2.79 -16.69
N GLU A 64 -14.82 -2.77 -18.03
CA GLU A 64 -14.07 -1.83 -18.90
C GLU A 64 -14.35 -0.36 -18.55
N THR A 65 -15.56 -0.06 -18.05
CA THR A 65 -15.96 1.29 -17.69
C THR A 65 -15.38 1.74 -16.33
N ILE A 66 -15.34 0.83 -15.34
CA ILE A 66 -14.98 1.18 -13.95
C ILE A 66 -13.49 0.98 -13.65
N GLU A 67 -12.84 0.04 -14.32
CA GLU A 67 -11.44 -0.33 -14.07
C GLU A 67 -10.48 0.86 -14.20
N PRO A 68 -10.56 1.72 -15.23
CA PRO A 68 -9.70 2.90 -15.31
C PRO A 68 -9.92 3.89 -14.15
N ILE A 69 -11.16 4.01 -13.67
CA ILE A 69 -11.51 4.90 -12.54
C ILE A 69 -10.88 4.36 -11.25
N PHE A 70 -10.92 3.04 -11.05
CA PHE A 70 -10.32 2.37 -9.90
C PHE A 70 -8.79 2.46 -9.90
N ILE A 71 -8.15 2.28 -11.06
CA ILE A 71 -6.70 2.46 -11.22
C ILE A 71 -6.31 3.90 -10.89
N LEU A 72 -7.07 4.89 -11.36
CA LEU A 72 -6.82 6.30 -11.05
C LEU A 72 -6.98 6.59 -9.55
N ALA A 73 -8.01 6.03 -8.91
CA ALA A 73 -8.23 6.18 -7.48
C ALA A 73 -7.10 5.55 -6.65
N GLN A 74 -6.66 4.34 -7.01
CA GLN A 74 -5.52 3.68 -6.38
C GLN A 74 -4.24 4.51 -6.56
N SER A 75 -3.95 4.98 -7.78
CA SER A 75 -2.78 5.81 -8.06
C SER A 75 -2.78 7.10 -7.24
N ALA A 76 -3.95 7.72 -7.05
CA ALA A 76 -4.08 8.92 -6.22
C ALA A 76 -3.78 8.64 -4.74
N LEU A 77 -4.29 7.52 -4.20
CA LEU A 77 -3.97 7.08 -2.85
C LEU A 77 -2.47 6.84 -2.69
N GLU A 78 -1.87 6.05 -3.58
CA GLU A 78 -0.45 5.70 -3.52
C GLU A 78 0.43 6.95 -3.59
N LYS A 79 0.09 7.92 -4.43
CA LYS A 79 0.79 9.21 -4.52
C LYS A 79 0.74 10.00 -3.21
N VAL A 80 -0.39 9.99 -2.51
CA VAL A 80 -0.48 10.63 -1.18
C VAL A 80 0.44 9.91 -0.19
N LEU A 81 0.42 8.58 -0.16
CA LEU A 81 1.25 7.78 0.74
C LEU A 81 2.76 7.91 0.46
N GLN A 82 3.15 8.14 -0.80
CA GLN A 82 4.53 8.43 -1.19
C GLN A 82 5.02 9.79 -0.65
N GLY A 83 4.11 10.74 -0.45
CA GLY A 83 4.43 12.08 0.03
C GLY A 83 4.50 12.22 1.56
N VAL A 84 4.25 11.15 2.32
CA VAL A 84 4.25 11.18 3.79
C VAL A 84 5.26 10.18 4.32
N THR A 85 6.19 10.65 5.15
CA THR A 85 7.23 9.82 5.77
C THR A 85 6.79 9.30 7.15
N ILE A 86 7.49 8.28 7.66
CA ILE A 86 7.31 7.84 9.05
C ILE A 86 7.76 8.94 10.02
N GLU A 87 8.76 9.75 9.65
CA GLU A 87 9.14 10.92 10.43
C GLU A 87 7.97 11.91 10.58
N ASP A 88 7.22 12.19 9.51
CA ASP A 88 6.03 13.05 9.58
C ASP A 88 4.98 12.50 10.55
N VAL A 89 4.73 11.19 10.49
CA VAL A 89 3.79 10.51 11.40
C VAL A 89 4.25 10.64 12.85
N VAL A 90 5.53 10.36 13.12
CA VAL A 90 6.13 10.48 14.45
C VAL A 90 6.05 11.92 14.96
N ASN A 91 6.39 12.90 14.13
CA ASN A 91 6.30 14.32 14.48
C ASN A 91 4.85 14.72 14.83
N ASN A 92 3.86 14.20 14.10
CA ASN A 92 2.45 14.48 14.39
C ASN A 92 1.95 13.84 15.70
N LEU A 93 2.52 12.71 16.14
CA LEU A 93 2.19 12.11 17.44
C LEU A 93 2.66 12.96 18.63
N TYR A 94 3.73 13.72 18.46
CA TYR A 94 4.34 14.53 19.52
C TYR A 94 4.01 16.03 19.45
N LYS A 95 3.34 16.48 18.37
CA LYS A 95 2.71 17.81 18.31
C LYS A 95 1.50 17.83 19.26
N ARG A 96 1.74 18.19 20.52
CA ARG A 96 0.69 18.65 21.45
C ARG A 96 0.38 20.11 21.20
#